data_AF-A0A482RLV2-F1
#
_entry.id   AF-A0A482RLV2-F1
#
_cell.length_a   1.000
_cell.length_b   1.000
_cell.length_c   1.000
_cell.angle_alpha   90.00
_cell.angle_beta   90.00
_cell.angle_gamma   90.00
#
_symmetry.space_group_name_H-M   'P 1'
#
loop_
_entity.id
_entity.type
_entity.pdbx_description
1 polymer ?
#
loop_
_entity_poly.entity_id
_entity_poly.type
_entity_poly.pdbx_seq_one_letter_code
_entity_poly.pdbx_strand_id
1 'polypeptide(L)'
;MCRRREAITKRKLDDPLYYGDYLCLKSILGSQHPRSAEGGEEAHDEHLFIVVHQVYELWFKQILHEIDSVRRIFMAMPVDERNVGVAVKRLQRVREIQTVLLQQISVLETMSPIDFLDFRDFLYPASGFQSAQFRLVENKLGLAASTRMTYGHRGYCTYLHGEDSDLVKASGTLLPACAHEVVSPVRSRAHARTRARAGVTTLSFISRGLRTSCVQRKSRRCTTWWSAGWSARPSWRLARSTGGSTTKRP
;
A
#
# COMPACT_ATOMS: atom_id res chain seq x y z
N MET A 1 -44.06 -18.24 -6.59
CA MET A 1 -43.16 -17.28 -5.89
C MET A 1 -41.92 -16.83 -6.70
N CYS A 2 -41.87 -17.00 -8.04
CA CYS A 2 -40.66 -16.71 -8.83
C CYS A 2 -40.63 -15.31 -9.53
N ARG A 3 -41.77 -14.63 -9.72
CA ARG A 3 -41.82 -13.40 -10.55
C ARG A 3 -41.41 -12.09 -9.85
N ARG A 4 -41.31 -12.06 -8.51
CA ARG A 4 -41.07 -10.81 -7.75
C ARG A 4 -39.59 -10.44 -7.66
N ARG A 5 -38.67 -11.41 -7.73
CA ARG A 5 -37.22 -11.17 -7.69
C ARG A 5 -36.66 -10.67 -9.02
N GLU A 6 -37.15 -11.17 -10.15
CA GLU A 6 -36.73 -10.72 -11.49
C GLU A 6 -37.13 -9.26 -11.79
N ALA A 7 -38.26 -8.80 -11.25
CA ALA A 7 -38.78 -7.45 -11.48
C ALA A 7 -38.03 -6.36 -10.69
N ILE A 8 -37.45 -6.69 -9.53
CA ILE A 8 -36.66 -5.74 -8.70
C ILE A 8 -35.28 -5.50 -9.35
N THR A 9 -34.73 -6.50 -10.04
CA THR A 9 -33.41 -6.38 -10.69
C THR A 9 -33.47 -5.61 -11.99
N LYS A 10 -34.58 -5.65 -12.74
CA LYS A 10 -34.70 -4.99 -14.05
C LYS A 10 -35.05 -3.50 -13.94
N ARG A 11 -35.98 -3.13 -13.05
CA ARG A 11 -36.46 -1.72 -12.93
C ARG A 11 -35.43 -0.72 -12.38
N LYS A 12 -34.36 -1.17 -11.72
CA LYS A 12 -33.36 -0.27 -11.10
C LYS A 12 -32.10 -0.05 -11.96
N LEU A 13 -32.01 -0.71 -13.12
CA LEU A 13 -30.91 -0.54 -14.08
C LEU A 13 -31.26 0.44 -15.21
N ASP A 14 -32.54 0.85 -15.31
CA ASP A 14 -33.05 1.71 -16.39
C ASP A 14 -32.95 3.22 -16.06
N ASP A 15 -32.66 3.59 -14.80
CA ASP A 15 -32.37 4.98 -14.46
C ASP A 15 -30.99 5.37 -15.03
N PRO A 16 -30.87 6.50 -15.76
CA PRO A 16 -29.60 6.93 -16.31
C PRO A 16 -28.57 7.11 -15.20
N LEU A 17 -27.49 6.33 -15.26
CA LEU A 17 -26.43 6.35 -14.27
C LEU A 17 -25.69 7.69 -14.33
N TYR A 18 -25.82 8.51 -13.30
CA TYR A 18 -25.08 9.76 -13.19
C TYR A 18 -23.68 9.52 -12.61
N TYR A 19 -22.65 10.10 -13.25
CA TYR A 19 -21.24 9.92 -12.88
C TYR A 19 -20.97 10.23 -11.40
N GLY A 20 -21.52 11.35 -10.91
CA GLY A 20 -21.32 11.79 -9.53
C GLY A 20 -21.90 10.83 -8.50
N ASP A 21 -23.03 10.20 -8.82
CA ASP A 21 -23.69 9.24 -7.94
C ASP A 21 -23.01 7.87 -7.99
N TYR A 22 -22.56 7.43 -9.16
CA TYR A 22 -21.84 6.16 -9.32
C TYR A 22 -20.52 6.13 -8.54
N LEU A 23 -19.75 7.23 -8.58
CA LEU A 23 -18.48 7.35 -7.85
C LEU A 23 -18.64 7.86 -6.41
N CYS A 24 -19.87 8.17 -5.98
CA CYS A 24 -20.15 8.79 -4.68
C CYS A 24 -19.32 10.07 -4.44
N LEU A 25 -19.20 10.94 -5.45
CA LEU A 25 -18.30 12.10 -5.41
C LEU A 25 -18.60 13.06 -4.25
N LYS A 26 -19.86 13.17 -3.81
CA LYS A 26 -20.20 14.00 -2.64
C LYS A 26 -19.48 13.54 -1.37
N SER A 27 -19.25 12.23 -1.22
CA SER A 27 -18.49 11.71 -0.08
C SER A 27 -16.99 11.91 -0.31
N ILE A 28 -16.47 11.59 -1.50
CA ILE A 28 -15.03 11.69 -1.78
C ILE A 28 -14.56 13.15 -1.73
N LEU A 29 -15.22 14.04 -2.45
CA LEU A 29 -14.87 15.48 -2.56
C LEU A 29 -15.38 16.32 -1.38
N GLY A 30 -16.08 15.69 -0.44
CA GLY A 30 -16.57 16.34 0.79
C GLY A 30 -15.78 15.94 2.04
N SER A 31 -14.70 15.15 1.90
CA SER A 31 -13.93 14.60 3.03
C SER A 31 -12.63 15.36 3.34
N GLN A 32 -12.40 16.52 2.72
CA GLN A 32 -11.20 17.33 2.93
C GLN A 32 -11.49 18.40 3.98
N HIS A 33 -11.03 18.17 5.21
CA HIS A 33 -11.24 19.08 6.34
C HIS A 33 -9.90 19.44 6.99
N PRO A 34 -9.25 20.53 6.56
CA PRO A 34 -8.02 21.05 7.18
C PRO A 34 -8.27 21.39 8.66
N ARG A 35 -7.39 20.92 9.55
CA ARG A 35 -7.43 21.21 10.99
C ARG A 35 -6.86 22.58 11.32
N SER A 36 -5.90 23.09 10.54
CA SER A 36 -5.34 24.43 10.73
C SER A 36 -6.40 25.53 10.63
N ALA A 37 -7.46 25.31 9.84
CA ALA A 37 -8.61 26.22 9.77
C ALA A 37 -9.30 26.42 11.14
N GLU A 38 -9.21 25.46 12.06
CA GLU A 38 -9.73 25.60 13.43
C GLU A 38 -8.86 26.55 14.28
N GLY A 39 -7.59 26.74 13.92
CA GLY A 39 -6.62 27.60 14.61
C GLY A 39 -6.66 29.08 14.23
N GLY A 40 -7.56 29.48 13.32
CA GLY A 40 -7.79 30.87 12.90
C GLY A 40 -7.17 31.23 11.55
N GLU A 41 -6.11 30.54 11.12
CA GLU A 41 -5.54 30.66 9.77
C GLU A 41 -5.30 29.28 9.17
N GLU A 42 -5.98 29.00 8.05
CA GLU A 42 -5.80 27.75 7.31
C GLU A 42 -4.45 27.74 6.59
N ALA A 43 -3.65 26.72 6.86
CA ALA A 43 -2.44 26.45 6.09
C ALA A 43 -2.83 25.84 4.75
N HIS A 44 -2.56 26.56 3.67
CA HIS A 44 -2.91 26.17 2.30
C HIS A 44 -2.46 24.75 1.93
N ASP A 45 -1.23 24.38 2.30
CA ASP A 45 -0.62 23.10 1.92
C ASP A 45 -1.15 21.91 2.75
N GLU A 46 -1.93 22.15 3.81
CA GLU A 46 -2.64 21.08 4.51
C GLU A 46 -3.66 20.38 3.59
N HIS A 47 -4.28 21.12 2.68
CA HIS A 47 -5.20 20.53 1.70
C HIS A 47 -4.48 19.51 0.80
N LEU A 48 -3.28 19.86 0.31
CA LEU A 48 -2.42 18.95 -0.45
C LEU A 48 -2.06 17.71 0.37
N PHE A 49 -1.67 17.91 1.63
CA PHE A 49 -1.35 16.82 2.55
C PHE A 49 -2.52 15.84 2.69
N ILE A 50 -3.74 16.33 2.91
CA ILE A 50 -4.95 15.50 3.02
C ILE A 50 -5.22 14.73 1.73
N VAL A 51 -5.25 15.42 0.58
CA VAL A 51 -5.58 14.79 -0.72
C VAL A 51 -4.59 13.69 -1.08
N VAL A 52 -3.29 13.94 -0.90
CA VAL A 52 -2.24 12.94 -1.18
C VAL A 52 -2.47 11.68 -0.35
N HIS A 53 -2.72 11.82 0.96
CA HIS A 53 -2.95 10.66 1.85
C HIS A 53 -4.26 9.93 1.54
N GLN A 54 -5.33 10.64 1.19
CA GLN A 54 -6.59 10.01 0.76
C GLN A 54 -6.41 9.19 -0.53
N VAL A 55 -5.65 9.71 -1.50
CA VAL A 55 -5.32 8.97 -2.73
C VAL A 55 -4.49 7.71 -2.42
N TYR A 56 -3.53 7.79 -1.49
CA TYR A 56 -2.80 6.60 -1.02
C TYR A 56 -3.74 5.54 -0.44
N GLU A 57 -4.68 5.93 0.43
CA GLU A 57 -5.62 5.01 1.05
C GLU A 57 -6.61 4.38 0.03
N LEU A 58 -7.01 5.13 -1.01
CA LEU A 58 -7.79 4.58 -2.13
C LEU A 58 -6.99 3.52 -2.91
N TRP A 59 -5.71 3.78 -3.19
CA TRP A 59 -4.84 2.81 -3.85
C TRP A 59 -4.55 1.59 -2.97
N PHE A 60 -4.37 1.75 -1.66
CA PHE A 60 -4.22 0.62 -0.73
C PHE A 60 -5.47 -0.26 -0.74
N LYS A 61 -6.66 0.35 -0.74
CA LYS A 61 -7.93 -0.39 -0.87
C LYS A 61 -7.98 -1.21 -2.16
N GLN A 62 -7.56 -0.63 -3.29
CA GLN A 62 -7.49 -1.36 -4.56
C GLN A 62 -6.46 -2.49 -4.52
N ILE A 63 -5.28 -2.27 -3.95
CA ILE A 63 -4.24 -3.30 -3.80
C ILE A 63 -4.77 -4.47 -2.96
N LEU A 64 -5.44 -4.18 -1.84
CA LEU A 64 -6.05 -5.19 -0.98
C LEU A 64 -7.12 -5.99 -1.72
N HIS A 65 -7.94 -5.31 -2.52
CA HIS A 65 -8.96 -5.96 -3.36
C HIS A 65 -8.33 -6.97 -4.33
N GLU A 66 -7.24 -6.59 -5.01
CA GLU A 66 -6.52 -7.48 -5.92
C GLU A 66 -5.88 -8.66 -5.18
N ILE A 67 -5.17 -8.38 -4.07
CA ILE A 67 -4.47 -9.41 -3.28
C ILE A 67 -5.46 -10.42 -2.72
N ASP A 68 -6.57 -9.98 -2.13
CA ASP A 68 -7.56 -10.90 -1.59
C ASP A 68 -8.24 -11.72 -2.70
N SER A 69 -8.41 -11.13 -3.89
CA SER A 69 -8.90 -11.90 -5.04
C SER A 69 -7.91 -12.94 -5.55
N VAL A 70 -6.60 -12.66 -5.49
CA VAL A 70 -5.55 -13.62 -5.82
C VAL A 70 -5.50 -14.73 -4.77
N ARG A 71 -5.57 -14.37 -3.47
CA ARG A 71 -5.61 -15.35 -2.38
C ARG A 71 -6.77 -16.33 -2.52
N ARG A 72 -7.97 -15.84 -2.84
CA ARG A 72 -9.14 -16.71 -3.11
C ARG A 72 -8.89 -17.72 -4.23
N ILE A 73 -8.18 -17.34 -5.30
CA ILE A 73 -7.83 -18.27 -6.39
C ILE A 73 -6.93 -19.39 -5.88
N PHE A 74 -5.92 -19.06 -5.08
CA PHE A 74 -4.94 -20.03 -4.60
C PHE A 74 -5.42 -20.86 -3.41
N MET A 75 -6.42 -20.39 -2.65
CA MET A 75 -7.05 -21.16 -1.57
C MET A 75 -8.07 -22.20 -2.08
N ALA A 76 -8.53 -22.08 -3.33
CA ALA A 76 -9.38 -23.10 -3.95
C ALA A 76 -8.50 -24.31 -4.33
N MET A 77 -8.63 -25.42 -3.59
CA MET A 77 -7.90 -26.65 -3.83
C MET A 77 -8.80 -27.69 -4.53
N PRO A 78 -8.41 -28.25 -5.70
CA PRO A 78 -7.20 -27.93 -6.47
C PRO A 78 -7.29 -26.59 -7.20
N VAL A 79 -6.15 -25.93 -7.38
CA VAL A 79 -6.09 -24.66 -8.13
C VAL A 79 -6.39 -24.91 -9.60
N ASP A 80 -7.44 -24.27 -10.12
CA ASP A 80 -7.78 -24.27 -11.54
C ASP A 80 -6.74 -23.48 -12.36
N GLU A 81 -6.06 -24.17 -13.28
CA GLU A 81 -5.02 -23.59 -14.14
C GLU A 81 -5.52 -22.42 -14.99
N ARG A 82 -6.82 -22.42 -15.36
CA ARG A 82 -7.43 -21.33 -16.13
C ARG A 82 -7.42 -20.01 -15.36
N ASN A 83 -7.45 -20.07 -14.02
CA ASN A 83 -7.46 -18.91 -13.15
C ASN A 83 -6.06 -18.38 -12.81
N VAL A 84 -5.01 -19.14 -13.12
CA VAL A 84 -3.61 -18.69 -12.87
C VAL A 84 -3.28 -17.47 -13.72
N GLY A 85 -3.71 -17.43 -14.99
CA GLY A 85 -3.51 -16.26 -15.84
C GLY A 85 -4.19 -14.99 -15.29
N VAL A 86 -5.37 -15.15 -14.68
CA VAL A 86 -6.08 -14.05 -14.00
C VAL A 86 -5.29 -13.57 -12.79
N ALA A 87 -4.75 -14.48 -11.98
CA ALA A 87 -3.93 -14.11 -10.83
C ALA A 87 -2.67 -13.32 -11.24
N VAL A 88 -1.98 -13.75 -12.31
CA VAL A 88 -0.81 -13.02 -12.85
C VAL A 88 -1.20 -11.62 -13.30
N LYS A 89 -2.30 -11.46 -14.06
CA LYS A 89 -2.80 -10.15 -14.51
C LYS A 89 -3.10 -9.21 -13.34
N ARG A 90 -3.71 -9.73 -12.27
CA ARG A 90 -4.02 -8.95 -11.06
C ARG A 90 -2.76 -8.52 -10.30
N LEU A 91 -1.77 -9.40 -10.18
CA LEU A 91 -0.48 -9.06 -9.57
C LEU A 91 0.31 -8.04 -10.40
N GLN A 92 0.24 -8.13 -11.74
CA GLN A 92 0.80 -7.10 -12.62
C GLN A 92 0.13 -5.74 -12.37
N ARG A 93 -1.20 -5.71 -12.20
CA ARG A 93 -1.90 -4.46 -11.83
C ARG A 93 -1.42 -3.90 -10.49
N VAL A 94 -1.25 -4.74 -9.46
CA VAL A 94 -0.69 -4.31 -8.17
C VAL A 94 0.69 -3.67 -8.34
N ARG A 95 1.55 -4.24 -9.20
CA ARG A 95 2.86 -3.66 -9.52
C ARG A 95 2.73 -2.28 -10.16
N GLU A 96 1.84 -2.11 -11.13
CA GLU A 96 1.66 -0.80 -11.78
C GLU A 96 1.11 0.26 -10.81
N ILE A 97 0.18 -0.12 -9.92
CA ILE A 97 -0.27 0.77 -8.84
C ILE A 97 0.90 1.18 -7.94
N GLN A 98 1.76 0.23 -7.54
CA GLN A 98 2.95 0.54 -6.75
C GLN A 98 3.91 1.52 -7.44
N THR A 99 4.01 1.48 -8.77
CA THR A 99 4.78 2.48 -9.54
C THR A 99 4.19 3.88 -9.38
N VAL A 100 2.85 4.01 -9.50
CA VAL A 100 2.14 5.29 -9.30
C VAL A 100 2.34 5.81 -7.87
N LEU A 101 2.22 4.94 -6.87
CA LEU A 101 2.43 5.30 -5.45
C LEU A 101 3.84 5.86 -5.18
N LEU A 102 4.85 5.35 -5.87
CA LEU A 102 6.22 5.85 -5.77
C LEU A 102 6.39 7.20 -6.47
N GLN A 103 5.75 7.40 -7.63
CA GLN A 103 5.79 8.67 -8.35
C GLN A 103 5.06 9.77 -7.61
N GLN A 104 3.95 9.45 -6.93
CA GLN A 104 3.16 10.39 -6.15
C GLN A 104 3.97 11.11 -5.05
N ILE A 105 5.10 10.54 -4.59
CA ILE A 105 6.00 11.19 -3.63
C ILE A 105 6.47 12.56 -4.15
N SER A 106 6.73 12.68 -5.45
CA SER A 106 7.21 13.95 -6.03
C SER A 106 6.16 15.07 -5.95
N VAL A 107 4.88 14.73 -5.84
CA VAL A 107 3.80 15.71 -5.63
C VAL A 107 3.82 16.22 -4.20
N LEU A 108 4.11 15.38 -3.22
CA LEU A 108 4.25 15.82 -1.83
C LEU A 108 5.53 16.63 -1.61
N GLU A 109 6.59 16.33 -2.36
CA GLU A 109 7.87 17.07 -2.33
C GLU A 109 7.76 18.51 -2.87
N THR A 110 6.63 18.92 -3.45
CA THR A 110 6.40 20.33 -3.84
C THR A 110 6.07 21.22 -2.64
N MET A 111 5.66 20.64 -1.52
CA MET A 111 5.42 21.36 -0.26
C MET A 111 6.75 21.61 0.45
N SER A 112 7.01 22.86 0.86
CA SER A 112 8.21 23.19 1.62
C SER A 112 8.16 22.57 3.01
N PRO A 113 9.30 22.16 3.59
CA PRO A 113 9.36 21.79 4.99
C PRO A 113 8.92 22.91 5.95
N ILE A 114 9.02 24.19 5.54
CA ILE A 114 8.56 25.33 6.33
C ILE A 114 7.03 25.36 6.34
N ASP A 115 6.40 25.32 5.17
CA ASP A 115 4.94 25.29 5.02
C ASP A 115 4.32 24.08 5.74
N PHE A 116 5.04 22.95 5.78
CA PHE A 116 4.62 21.79 6.58
C PHE A 116 4.59 22.07 8.09
N LEU A 117 5.51 22.88 8.61
CA LEU A 117 5.54 23.21 10.05
C LEU A 117 4.33 24.03 10.47
N ASP A 118 3.75 24.83 9.56
CA ASP A 118 2.62 25.71 9.86
C ASP A 118 1.37 24.93 10.32
N PHE A 119 1.18 23.70 9.84
CA PHE A 119 0.05 22.86 10.25
C PHE A 119 0.42 21.57 11.01
N ARG A 120 1.71 21.27 11.15
CA ARG A 120 2.20 20.02 11.76
C ARG A 120 1.66 19.80 13.18
N ASP A 121 1.57 20.86 13.97
CA ASP A 121 1.18 20.76 15.38
C ASP A 121 -0.30 20.36 15.55
N PHE A 122 -1.16 20.69 14.57
CA PHE A 122 -2.56 20.25 14.56
C PHE A 122 -2.73 18.76 14.26
N LEU A 123 -1.70 18.11 13.69
CA LEU A 123 -1.73 16.69 13.35
C LEU A 123 -1.35 15.80 14.53
N TYR A 124 -0.76 16.32 15.61
CA TYR A 124 -0.38 15.51 16.76
C TYR A 124 -1.63 14.97 17.48
N PRO A 125 -1.71 13.67 17.86
CA PRO A 125 -0.68 12.62 17.81
C PRO A 125 -0.75 11.70 16.59
N ALA A 126 -1.47 12.07 15.54
CA ALA A 126 -1.71 11.24 14.38
C ALA A 126 -0.41 10.94 13.61
N SER A 127 -0.34 9.75 13.01
CA SER A 127 0.84 9.30 12.28
C SER A 127 0.51 8.28 11.20
N GLY A 128 1.32 8.21 10.14
CA GLY A 128 1.29 7.14 9.14
C GLY A 128 1.45 5.74 9.74
N PHE A 129 1.98 5.61 10.97
CA PHE A 129 1.96 4.36 11.73
C PHE A 129 0.56 3.82 12.03
N GLN A 130 -0.46 4.67 11.95
CA GLN A 130 -1.87 4.35 12.21
C GLN A 130 -2.63 3.93 10.94
N SER A 131 -1.99 3.87 9.77
CA SER A 131 -2.66 3.35 8.55
C SER A 131 -2.86 1.83 8.65
N ALA A 132 -4.10 1.43 8.93
CA ALA A 132 -4.49 0.02 9.02
C ALA A 132 -4.32 -0.69 7.66
N GLN A 133 -4.77 -0.06 6.57
CA GLN A 133 -4.68 -0.66 5.23
C GLN A 133 -3.23 -0.92 4.81
N PHE A 134 -2.31 -0.01 5.12
CA PHE A 134 -0.90 -0.22 4.86
C PHE A 134 -0.36 -1.45 5.61
N ARG A 135 -0.73 -1.65 6.88
CA ARG A 135 -0.37 -2.86 7.64
C ARG A 135 -1.00 -4.12 7.09
N LEU A 136 -2.24 -4.06 6.62
CA LEU A 136 -2.91 -5.17 5.96
C LEU A 136 -2.18 -5.57 4.67
N VAL A 137 -1.73 -4.61 3.86
CA VAL A 137 -0.95 -4.88 2.65
C VAL A 137 0.36 -5.59 3.01
N GLU A 138 1.11 -5.08 4.00
CA GLU A 138 2.35 -5.73 4.46
C GLU A 138 2.13 -7.17 4.94
N ASN A 139 1.07 -7.40 5.74
CA ASN A 139 0.75 -8.72 6.27
C ASN A 139 0.34 -9.68 5.15
N LYS A 140 -0.57 -9.27 4.25
CA LYS A 140 -1.07 -10.14 3.16
C LYS A 140 0.00 -10.42 2.09
N LEU A 141 1.01 -9.56 1.94
CA LEU A 141 2.18 -9.82 1.10
C LEU A 141 3.23 -10.71 1.77
N GLY A 142 3.05 -11.08 3.04
CA GLY A 142 3.88 -12.06 3.72
C GLY A 142 5.04 -11.48 4.53
N LEU A 143 4.97 -10.21 4.96
CA LEU A 143 5.99 -9.64 5.84
C LEU A 143 5.83 -10.18 7.27
N ALA A 144 6.72 -11.09 7.67
CA ALA A 144 6.70 -11.69 9.00
C ALA A 144 6.95 -10.65 10.11
N ALA A 145 6.22 -10.77 11.22
CA ALA A 145 6.32 -9.85 12.35
C ALA A 145 7.74 -9.73 12.91
N SER A 146 8.49 -10.84 12.96
CA SER A 146 9.89 -10.88 13.41
C SER A 146 10.87 -10.10 12.54
N THR A 147 10.51 -9.85 11.27
CA THR A 147 11.35 -9.11 10.32
C THR A 147 11.09 -7.61 10.32
N ARG A 148 10.08 -7.16 11.08
CA ARG A 148 9.73 -5.74 11.19
C ARG A 148 10.70 -5.04 12.16
N MET A 149 11.15 -3.84 11.79
CA MET A 149 11.88 -2.98 12.72
C MET A 149 10.90 -2.42 13.75
N THR A 150 11.26 -2.50 15.03
CA THR A 150 10.45 -1.95 16.13
C THR A 150 10.82 -0.48 16.34
N TYR A 151 9.84 0.42 16.20
CA TYR A 151 10.01 1.82 16.56
C TYR A 151 9.61 2.03 18.03
N GLY A 152 10.51 2.57 18.84
CA GLY A 152 10.30 2.73 20.29
C GLY A 152 10.11 1.41 21.05
N HIS A 153 10.62 0.29 20.50
CA HIS A 153 10.47 -1.06 21.05
C HIS A 153 9.01 -1.53 21.20
N ARG A 154 8.07 -0.86 20.53
CA ARG A 154 6.64 -1.22 20.51
C ARG A 154 6.30 -2.03 19.26
N GLY A 155 5.30 -2.89 19.41
CA GLY A 155 4.74 -3.65 18.28
C GLY A 155 4.01 -2.73 17.30
N TYR A 156 3.96 -3.12 16.03
CA TYR A 156 3.32 -2.31 14.99
C TYR A 156 1.80 -2.16 15.18
N CYS A 157 1.15 -3.07 15.93
CA CYS A 157 -0.27 -2.97 16.27
C CYS A 157 -0.58 -1.99 17.40
N THR A 158 0.44 -1.50 18.13
CA THR A 158 0.25 -0.63 19.31
C THR A 158 -0.28 0.76 18.94
N TYR A 159 -0.08 1.19 17.70
CA TYR A 159 -0.53 2.49 17.20
C TYR A 159 -1.96 2.46 16.62
N LEU A 160 -2.58 1.27 16.54
CA LEU A 160 -3.92 1.08 16.00
C LEU A 160 -4.94 0.92 17.13
N HIS A 161 -6.13 1.49 16.95
CA HIS A 161 -7.21 1.44 17.93
C HIS A 161 -8.43 0.70 17.39
N GLY A 162 -9.25 0.14 18.30
CA GLY A 162 -10.53 -0.49 17.98
C GLY A 162 -10.43 -1.56 16.89
N GLU A 163 -11.38 -1.50 15.95
CA GLU A 163 -11.55 -2.47 14.86
C GLU A 163 -10.30 -2.62 13.99
N ASP A 164 -9.55 -1.55 13.74
CA ASP A 164 -8.33 -1.59 12.94
C ASP A 164 -7.24 -2.47 13.55
N SER A 165 -7.11 -2.42 14.89
CA SER A 165 -6.15 -3.27 15.60
C SER A 165 -6.49 -4.74 15.43
N ASP A 166 -7.77 -5.08 15.51
CA ASP A 166 -8.26 -6.46 15.43
C ASP A 166 -8.16 -7.00 14.00
N LEU A 167 -8.51 -6.19 13.01
CA LEU A 167 -8.32 -6.52 11.58
C LEU A 167 -6.85 -6.81 11.26
N VAL A 168 -5.94 -5.96 11.74
CA VAL A 168 -4.51 -6.12 11.47
C VAL A 168 -3.94 -7.35 12.18
N LYS A 169 -4.32 -7.61 13.44
CA LYS A 169 -3.92 -8.84 14.15
C LYS A 169 -4.42 -10.09 13.44
N ALA A 170 -5.69 -10.12 13.04
CA ALA A 170 -6.29 -11.25 12.31
C ALA A 170 -5.55 -11.53 11.00
N SER A 171 -5.15 -10.48 10.26
CA SER A 171 -4.42 -10.63 9.01
C SER A 171 -3.00 -11.22 9.18
N GLY A 172 -2.35 -10.96 10.33
CA GLY A 172 -1.00 -11.45 10.62
C GLY A 172 -0.94 -12.95 10.93
N THR A 173 -2.01 -13.51 11.50
CA THR A 173 -2.11 -14.94 11.83
C THR A 173 -2.33 -15.83 10.60
N LEU A 174 -2.85 -15.26 9.50
CA LEU A 174 -3.13 -16.00 8.26
C LEU A 174 -1.87 -16.29 7.40
N LEU A 175 -0.68 -15.87 7.85
CA LEU A 175 0.58 -15.99 7.11
C LEU A 175 1.16 -17.40 6.93
N PRO A 176 0.99 -18.38 7.85
CA PRO A 176 1.49 -19.73 7.59
C PRO A 176 0.82 -20.37 6.37
N ALA A 177 -0.42 -19.94 6.05
CA ALA A 177 -1.20 -20.47 4.95
C ALA A 177 -0.70 -19.97 3.59
N CYS A 178 -0.73 -18.66 3.27
CA CYS A 178 -0.48 -18.22 1.88
C CYS A 178 0.96 -18.39 1.35
N ALA A 179 2.00 -18.13 2.15
CA ALA A 179 3.37 -18.32 1.67
C ALA A 179 3.68 -19.81 1.44
N HIS A 180 3.11 -20.69 2.27
CA HIS A 180 3.22 -22.13 2.09
C HIS A 180 2.29 -22.66 0.99
N GLU A 181 1.08 -22.13 0.83
CA GLU A 181 0.06 -22.56 -0.15
C GLU A 181 0.29 -22.03 -1.56
N VAL A 182 0.95 -20.89 -1.76
CA VAL A 182 1.36 -20.45 -3.11
C VAL A 182 2.64 -21.19 -3.54
N VAL A 183 3.54 -21.46 -2.60
CA VAL A 183 4.84 -22.10 -2.90
C VAL A 183 4.72 -23.63 -2.97
N SER A 184 3.83 -24.28 -2.20
CA SER A 184 3.68 -25.74 -2.18
C SER A 184 3.17 -26.35 -3.48
N PRO A 185 2.09 -25.84 -4.13
CA PRO A 185 1.62 -26.34 -5.43
C PRO A 185 2.61 -26.09 -6.56
N VAL A 186 3.38 -24.99 -6.48
CA VAL A 186 4.45 -24.68 -7.44
C VAL A 186 5.64 -25.64 -7.26
N ARG A 187 6.03 -25.96 -6.02
CA ARG A 187 7.10 -26.92 -5.72
C ARG A 187 6.74 -28.36 -6.08
N SER A 188 5.52 -28.81 -5.77
CA SER A 188 5.09 -30.18 -6.09
C SER A 188 5.02 -30.43 -7.60
N ARG A 189 4.59 -29.43 -8.39
CA ARG A 189 4.57 -29.51 -9.86
C ARG A 189 5.95 -29.34 -10.50
N ALA A 190 6.86 -28.58 -9.89
CA ALA A 190 8.25 -28.50 -10.35
C ALA A 190 8.97 -29.86 -10.25
N HIS A 191 8.70 -30.64 -9.19
CA HIS A 191 9.20 -32.01 -9.04
C HIS A 191 8.51 -33.02 -9.98
N ALA A 192 7.21 -32.87 -10.25
CA ALA A 192 6.51 -33.72 -11.22
C ALA A 192 7.00 -33.51 -12.66
N ARG A 193 7.32 -32.26 -13.05
CA ARG A 193 7.84 -31.93 -14.40
C ARG A 193 9.31 -32.30 -14.62
N THR A 194 10.13 -32.44 -13.57
CA THR A 194 11.55 -32.81 -13.71
C THR A 194 11.79 -34.29 -14.05
N ARG A 195 10.78 -35.16 -13.96
CA ARG A 195 10.88 -36.56 -14.45
C ARG A 195 10.45 -36.74 -15.92
N ALA A 196 9.85 -35.75 -16.56
CA ALA A 196 9.21 -35.92 -17.87
C ALA A 196 9.95 -35.29 -19.07
N ARG A 197 11.07 -34.58 -18.87
CA ARG A 197 11.87 -34.03 -19.98
C ARG A 197 13.36 -34.04 -19.67
N ALA A 198 14.02 -35.15 -19.98
CA ALA A 198 15.40 -35.10 -20.44
C ALA A 198 15.36 -34.59 -21.89
N GLY A 199 15.91 -33.40 -22.12
CA GLY A 199 16.02 -32.80 -23.46
C GLY A 199 15.36 -31.43 -23.55
N VAL A 200 16.17 -30.46 -23.97
CA VAL A 200 15.85 -29.06 -24.30
C VAL A 200 15.94 -28.07 -23.13
N THR A 201 17.14 -27.49 -23.04
CA THR A 201 17.55 -26.25 -22.40
C THR A 201 16.50 -25.15 -22.54
N THR A 202 16.32 -24.36 -21.47
CA THR A 202 15.53 -23.10 -21.32
C THR A 202 14.37 -23.22 -20.33
N LEU A 203 14.66 -23.33 -19.03
CA LEU A 203 13.70 -23.05 -17.94
C LEU A 203 14.41 -22.86 -16.59
N SER A 204 15.45 -22.02 -16.57
CA SER A 204 16.15 -21.61 -15.33
C SER A 204 15.77 -20.21 -14.85
N PHE A 205 14.68 -19.61 -15.36
CA PHE A 205 14.36 -18.20 -15.12
C PHE A 205 13.30 -17.93 -14.04
N ILE A 206 12.54 -18.94 -13.59
CA ILE A 206 11.42 -18.72 -12.64
C ILE A 206 11.79 -19.00 -11.18
N SER A 207 12.90 -19.69 -10.89
CA SER A 207 13.34 -19.98 -9.51
C SER A 207 14.29 -18.95 -8.89
N ARG A 208 14.80 -17.98 -9.67
CA ARG A 208 15.75 -16.95 -9.18
C ARG A 208 15.18 -15.52 -9.15
N GLY A 209 14.03 -15.26 -9.78
CA GLY A 209 13.43 -13.91 -9.90
C GLY A 209 12.59 -13.44 -8.70
N LEU A 210 12.20 -14.33 -7.80
CA LEU A 210 11.47 -14.02 -6.57
C LEU A 210 12.39 -14.13 -5.34
N ARG A 211 13.59 -13.55 -5.40
CA ARG A 211 14.24 -13.13 -4.16
C ARG A 211 13.48 -11.91 -3.64
N THR A 212 12.73 -12.16 -2.57
CA THR A 212 12.12 -11.27 -1.58
C THR A 212 12.84 -9.93 -1.35
N SER A 213 14.12 -9.83 -1.70
CA SER A 213 14.96 -8.65 -1.61
C SER A 213 14.46 -7.43 -2.40
N CYS A 214 13.92 -7.54 -3.62
CA CYS A 214 13.60 -6.36 -4.44
C CYS A 214 12.29 -5.67 -3.99
N VAL A 215 11.27 -6.46 -3.67
CA VAL A 215 9.99 -5.96 -3.10
C VAL A 215 10.22 -5.44 -1.69
N GLN A 216 11.02 -6.12 -0.84
CA GLN A 216 11.34 -5.62 0.50
C GLN A 216 12.22 -4.37 0.50
N ARG A 217 13.13 -4.17 -0.47
CA ARG A 217 13.94 -2.93 -0.54
C ARG A 217 13.11 -1.71 -0.93
N LYS A 218 12.19 -1.86 -1.89
CA LYS A 218 11.30 -0.76 -2.33
C LYS A 218 10.17 -0.49 -1.33
N SER A 219 9.60 -1.56 -0.74
CA SER A 219 8.68 -1.47 0.40
C SER A 219 9.33 -0.69 1.54
N ARG A 220 10.56 -1.01 1.96
CA ARG A 220 11.26 -0.29 3.03
C ARG A 220 11.40 1.21 2.79
N ARG A 221 11.67 1.68 1.56
CA ARG A 221 11.71 3.12 1.24
C ARG A 221 10.35 3.77 1.40
N CYS A 222 9.29 3.11 0.93
CA CYS A 222 7.92 3.58 1.07
C CYS A 222 7.47 3.57 2.53
N THR A 223 7.82 2.54 3.32
CA THR A 223 7.56 2.47 4.78
C THR A 223 8.28 3.58 5.55
N THR A 224 9.57 3.81 5.24
CA THR A 224 10.33 4.89 5.87
C THR A 224 9.80 6.26 5.49
N TRP A 225 9.37 6.47 4.24
CA TRP A 225 8.82 7.76 3.80
C TRP A 225 7.41 8.00 4.31
N TRP A 226 6.52 7.00 4.27
CA TRP A 226 5.18 7.09 4.83
C TRP A 226 5.21 7.39 6.34
N SER A 227 6.17 6.78 7.06
CA SER A 227 6.35 7.07 8.48
C SER A 227 7.08 8.41 8.70
N ALA A 228 8.10 8.74 7.90
CA ALA A 228 8.90 9.96 8.02
C ALA A 228 8.16 11.24 7.57
N GLY A 229 7.23 11.13 6.62
CA GLY A 229 6.35 12.22 6.20
C GLY A 229 5.42 12.68 7.32
N TRP A 230 5.18 11.82 8.32
CA TRP A 230 4.47 12.17 9.55
C TRP A 230 5.40 12.46 10.74
N SER A 231 6.66 11.99 10.72
CA SER A 231 7.54 11.99 11.89
C SER A 231 8.84 12.77 11.74
N ALA A 232 8.97 13.69 10.77
CA ALA A 232 10.23 14.33 10.42
C ALA A 232 10.97 14.90 11.66
N ARG A 233 11.99 14.16 12.14
CA ARG A 233 13.17 14.75 12.75
C ARG A 233 14.09 15.13 11.58
N PRO A 234 14.65 16.35 11.54
CA PRO A 234 15.45 16.79 10.41
C PRO A 234 16.75 15.99 10.36
N SER A 235 16.96 15.21 9.30
CA SER A 235 18.29 14.74 8.91
C SER A 235 18.60 15.16 7.48
N TRP A 236 18.52 16.46 7.22
CA TRP A 236 19.10 17.04 6.01
C TRP A 236 20.47 17.57 6.39
N ARG A 237 21.50 16.82 5.98
CA ARG A 237 22.90 17.19 6.13
C ARG A 237 23.11 18.48 5.33
N LEU A 238 23.20 19.61 6.03
CA LEU A 238 23.62 20.90 5.47
C LEU A 238 24.93 20.69 4.70
N ALA A 239 24.86 20.77 3.37
CA ALA A 239 26.03 20.99 2.54
C ALA A 239 26.50 22.42 2.83
N ARG A 240 27.48 22.57 3.74
CA ARG A 240 28.20 23.83 3.89
C ARG A 240 28.91 24.11 2.57
N SER A 241 28.50 25.18 1.89
CA SER A 241 29.25 25.80 0.82
C SER A 241 30.60 26.25 1.36
N THR A 242 31.67 25.53 1.04
CA THR A 242 33.03 26.04 1.17
C THR A 242 33.27 27.05 0.05
N GLY A 243 32.89 28.30 0.30
CA GLY A 243 33.27 29.46 -0.50
C GLY A 243 33.95 30.46 0.43
N GLY A 244 35.27 30.38 0.53
CA GLY A 244 36.08 31.26 1.36
C GLY A 244 37.43 31.47 0.71
N SER A 245 37.48 32.47 -0.17
CA SER A 245 38.66 32.94 -0.88
C SER A 245 39.76 33.37 0.10
N THR A 246 40.95 32.83 -0.10
CA THR A 246 42.20 33.30 0.47
C THR A 246 42.62 34.64 -0.14
N THR A 247 42.68 35.70 0.65
CA THR A 247 43.59 36.83 0.42
C THR A 247 44.21 37.32 1.74
N LYS A 248 45.51 37.56 1.66
CA LYS A 248 46.46 37.89 2.72
C LYS A 248 46.35 39.35 3.18
N ARG A 249 46.46 39.58 4.51
CA ARG A 249 47.30 40.56 5.28
C ARG A 249 47.34 42.05 4.86
N PRO A 250 47.68 43.01 5.76
CA PRO A 250 48.68 42.96 6.85
C PRO A 250 48.18 42.45 8.20
#